data_AF-A0A8H5M276-F1
#
_entry.id   AF-A0A8H5M276-F1
#
_cell.length_a   1.000
_cell.length_b   1.000
_cell.length_c   1.000
_cell.angle_alpha   90.00
_cell.angle_beta   90.00
_cell.angle_gamma   90.00
#
_symmetry.space_group_name_H-M   'P 1'
#
loop_
_entity.id
_entity.type
_entity.pdbx_description
1 polymer ?
#
loop_
_entity_poly.entity_id
_entity_poly.type
_entity_poly.pdbx_seq_one_letter_code
_entity_poly.pdbx_strand_id
1 'polypeptide(L)'
;MPCIYCIHKRVESRLVSTFRGELIGLGFLWLFWIVGAAVASSIWGTLSFCQQYEACRVLSALLAFSWLGWIVITMILVVNMLFSFANKALLEPLHGRWDPRASVYVGNHA
;
A
#
# COMPACT_ATOMS: atom_id res chain seq x y z
N MET A 1 13.53 -32.87 -2.12
CA MET A 1 12.82 -32.16 -3.19
C MET A 1 12.46 -30.73 -2.76
N PRO A 2 13.37 -29.73 -2.85
CA PRO A 2 13.09 -28.35 -2.44
C PRO A 2 13.09 -27.37 -3.62
N CYS A 3 12.54 -27.74 -4.78
CA CYS A 3 12.44 -26.81 -5.92
C CYS A 3 11.19 -25.90 -5.83
N ILE A 4 10.17 -26.31 -5.06
CA ILE A 4 8.90 -25.59 -4.96
C ILE A 4 9.05 -24.26 -4.19
N TYR A 5 9.87 -24.22 -3.14
CA TYR A 5 10.10 -22.99 -2.37
C TYR A 5 10.81 -21.90 -3.19
N CYS A 6 11.68 -22.29 -4.12
CA CYS A 6 12.40 -21.37 -5.00
C CYS A 6 11.52 -20.79 -6.11
N ILE A 7 10.46 -21.49 -6.52
CA ILE A 7 9.52 -21.03 -7.56
C ILE A 7 8.48 -20.08 -6.96
N HIS A 8 7.98 -20.35 -5.75
CA HIS A 8 7.07 -19.42 -5.07
C HIS A 8 7.73 -18.05 -4.82
N LYS A 9 9.04 -18.02 -4.52
CA LYS A 9 9.83 -16.80 -4.36
C LYS A 9 9.99 -15.98 -5.65
N ARG A 10 9.71 -16.57 -6.82
CA ARG A 10 9.85 -15.93 -8.15
C ARG A 10 8.51 -15.51 -8.78
N VAL A 11 7.40 -15.96 -8.18
CA VAL A 11 6.03 -15.52 -8.50
C VAL A 11 5.65 -14.27 -7.69
N GLU A 12 6.61 -13.65 -6.99
CA GLU A 12 6.51 -12.26 -6.52
C GLU A 12 6.76 -11.30 -7.71
N SER A 13 5.82 -11.36 -8.66
CA SER A 13 5.36 -10.30 -9.57
C SER A 13 6.39 -9.22 -9.99
N ARG A 14 7.11 -9.49 -11.09
CA ARG A 14 7.86 -8.46 -11.86
C ARG A 14 7.02 -7.25 -12.31
N LEU A 15 5.70 -7.35 -12.31
CA LEU A 15 4.78 -6.25 -12.62
C LEU A 15 4.37 -5.40 -11.40
N VAL A 16 4.54 -5.93 -10.18
CA VAL A 16 4.33 -5.20 -8.92
C VAL A 16 5.64 -4.61 -8.40
N SER A 17 6.80 -5.09 -8.86
CA SER A 17 8.12 -4.62 -8.39
C SER A 17 8.58 -3.27 -8.99
N THR A 18 7.67 -2.48 -9.56
CA THR A 18 7.95 -1.10 -10.01
C THR A 18 7.16 -0.14 -9.13
N PHE A 19 7.80 0.94 -8.66
CA PHE A 19 7.20 1.98 -7.80
C PHE A 19 5.82 2.44 -8.31
N ARG A 20 5.67 2.58 -9.64
CA ARG A 20 4.40 2.90 -10.31
C ARG A 20 3.31 1.85 -10.10
N GLY A 21 3.64 0.56 -10.18
CA GLY A 21 2.69 -0.53 -9.98
C GLY A 21 2.17 -0.57 -8.55
N GLU A 22 3.05 -0.37 -7.58
CA GLU A 22 2.69 -0.29 -6.16
C GLU A 22 1.84 0.95 -5.87
N LEU A 23 2.18 2.10 -6.43
CA LEU A 23 1.40 3.33 -6.25
C LEU A 23 -0.01 3.22 -6.86
N ILE A 24 -0.12 2.61 -8.05
CA ILE A 24 -1.43 2.33 -8.68
C ILE A 24 -2.23 1.33 -7.83
N GLY A 25 -1.59 0.24 -7.38
CA GLY A 25 -2.23 -0.74 -6.50
C GLY A 25 -2.73 -0.14 -5.19
N LEU A 26 -1.90 0.67 -4.54
CA LEU A 26 -2.26 1.42 -3.33
C LEU A 26 -3.39 2.41 -3.59
N GLY A 27 -3.39 3.10 -4.73
CA GLY A 27 -4.47 4.02 -5.14
C GLY A 27 -5.80 3.30 -5.34
N PHE A 28 -5.81 2.15 -6.03
CA PHE A 28 -7.02 1.32 -6.17
C PHE A 28 -7.50 0.79 -4.82
N LEU A 29 -6.59 0.26 -3.99
CA LEU A 29 -6.91 -0.22 -2.65
C LEU A 29 -7.54 0.91 -1.82
N TRP A 30 -6.98 2.12 -1.88
CA TRP A 30 -7.49 3.29 -1.18
C TRP A 30 -8.92 3.66 -1.61
N LEU A 31 -9.20 3.67 -2.92
CA LEU A 31 -10.53 3.96 -3.47
C LEU A 31 -11.57 2.89 -3.08
N PHE A 32 -11.22 1.61 -3.20
CA PHE A 32 -12.13 0.54 -2.81
C PHE A 32 -12.39 0.56 -1.29
N TRP A 33 -11.37 0.89 -0.50
CA TRP A 33 -11.48 0.94 0.96
C TRP A 33 -12.42 2.05 1.43
N ILE A 34 -12.28 3.28 0.90
CA ILE A 34 -13.14 4.39 1.30
C ILE A 34 -14.60 4.15 0.93
N VAL A 35 -14.87 3.54 -0.23
CA VAL A 35 -16.23 3.17 -0.65
C VAL A 35 -16.83 2.15 0.32
N GLY A 36 -16.07 1.12 0.70
CA GLY A 36 -16.52 0.13 1.68
C GLY A 36 -16.81 0.76 3.05
N ALA A 37 -15.92 1.62 3.55
CA ALA A 37 -16.10 2.31 4.82
C ALA A 37 -17.30 3.28 4.80
N ALA A 38 -17.52 3.98 3.69
CA ALA A 38 -18.64 4.89 3.51
C ALA A 38 -20.00 4.16 3.48
N VAL A 39 -20.09 3.06 2.70
CA VAL A 39 -21.33 2.25 2.62
C VAL A 39 -21.65 1.60 3.96
N ALA A 40 -20.63 1.08 4.67
CA ALA A 40 -20.81 0.58 6.03
C ALA A 40 -21.29 1.70 6.98
N SER A 41 -20.70 2.89 6.89
CA SER A 41 -21.12 4.01 7.75
C SER A 41 -22.55 4.48 7.43
N SER A 42 -23.00 4.42 6.17
CA SER A 42 -24.35 4.83 5.78
C SER A 42 -25.43 3.83 6.18
N ILE A 43 -25.16 2.53 6.11
CA ILE A 43 -26.14 1.49 6.48
C ILE A 43 -26.39 1.49 7.98
N TRP A 44 -25.33 1.65 8.77
CA TRP A 44 -25.39 1.45 10.21
C TRP A 44 -25.58 2.78 10.98
N GLY A 45 -25.18 3.92 10.43
CA GLY A 45 -25.51 5.24 10.96
C GLY A 45 -25.06 5.47 12.41
N THR A 46 -25.84 6.24 13.18
CA THR A 46 -25.53 6.56 14.58
C THR A 46 -25.88 5.40 15.52
N LEU A 47 -24.91 4.53 15.79
CA LEU A 47 -25.03 3.39 16.72
C LEU A 47 -25.05 3.75 18.22
N SER A 48 -25.09 5.04 18.56
CA SER A 48 -25.05 5.52 19.95
C SER A 48 -26.27 5.06 20.77
N PHE A 49 -27.42 4.87 20.12
CA PHE A 49 -28.67 4.46 20.77
C PHE A 49 -28.69 2.97 21.18
N CYS A 50 -27.83 2.13 20.59
CA CYS A 50 -27.90 0.66 20.69
C CYS A 50 -26.73 0.05 21.49
N GLN A 51 -25.91 0.87 22.17
CA GLN A 51 -24.72 0.39 22.90
C GLN A 51 -25.01 -0.62 24.04
N GLN A 52 -26.28 -0.78 24.44
CA GLN A 52 -26.73 -1.83 25.36
C GLN A 52 -26.49 -3.25 24.81
N TYR A 53 -26.57 -3.44 23.49
CA TYR A 53 -26.42 -4.76 22.89
C TYR A 53 -24.98 -5.00 22.45
N GLU A 54 -24.44 -6.17 22.79
CA GLU A 54 -23.06 -6.55 22.46
C GLU A 54 -22.78 -6.49 20.95
N ALA A 55 -23.78 -6.81 20.11
CA ALA A 55 -23.66 -6.72 18.66
C ALA A 55 -23.33 -5.29 18.18
N CYS A 56 -23.96 -4.27 18.77
CA CYS A 56 -23.73 -2.87 18.40
C CYS A 56 -22.33 -2.38 18.84
N ARG A 57 -21.80 -2.88 19.95
CA ARG A 57 -20.43 -2.55 20.40
C ARG A 57 -19.38 -3.07 19.43
N VAL A 58 -19.51 -4.33 18.99
CA VAL A 58 -18.60 -4.94 18.01
C VAL A 58 -18.67 -4.19 16.69
N LEU A 59 -19.86 -3.84 16.22
CA LEU A 59 -20.04 -3.11 14.98
C LEU A 59 -19.44 -1.71 14.99
N SER A 60 -19.61 -1.00 16.11
CA SER A 60 -18.96 0.29 16.31
C SER A 60 -17.44 0.18 16.29
N ALA A 61 -16.88 -0.88 16.89
CA ALA A 61 -15.44 -1.13 16.85
C ALA A 61 -14.96 -1.44 15.42
N LEU A 62 -15.69 -2.26 14.67
CA LEU A 62 -15.36 -2.56 13.26
C LEU A 62 -15.38 -1.30 12.39
N LEU A 63 -16.36 -0.43 12.57
CA LEU A 63 -16.40 0.87 11.88
C LEU A 63 -15.19 1.73 12.24
N ALA A 64 -14.85 1.84 13.53
CA ALA A 64 -13.67 2.59 13.95
C ALA A 64 -12.38 2.03 13.33
N PHE A 65 -12.21 0.70 13.30
CA PHE A 65 -11.06 0.06 12.65
C PHE A 65 -11.05 0.27 11.14
N SER A 66 -12.20 0.31 10.48
CA SER A 66 -12.26 0.58 9.04
C SER A 66 -11.73 1.98 8.71
N TRP A 67 -12.07 2.99 9.51
CA TRP A 67 -11.58 4.36 9.36
C TRP A 67 -10.12 4.50 9.75
N LEU A 68 -9.67 3.83 10.82
CA LEU A 68 -8.24 3.78 11.17
C LEU A 68 -7.41 3.13 10.04
N GLY A 69 -7.91 2.05 9.44
CA GLY A 69 -7.29 1.41 8.29
C GLY A 69 -7.16 2.36 7.10
N TRP A 70 -8.20 3.14 6.82
CA TRP A 70 -8.14 4.17 5.77
C TRP A 70 -7.06 5.22 6.05
N ILE A 71 -6.95 5.71 7.29
CA ILE A 71 -5.90 6.67 7.69
C ILE A 71 -4.51 6.06 7.47
N VAL A 72 -4.28 4.82 7.87
CA VAL A 72 -2.98 4.15 7.67
C VAL A 72 -2.64 4.05 6.18
N ILE A 73 -3.60 3.64 5.34
CA ILE A 73 -3.39 3.57 3.89
C ILE A 73 -3.12 4.96 3.31
N THR A 74 -3.82 6.01 3.75
CA THR A 74 -3.55 7.40 3.30
C THR A 74 -2.12 7.82 3.63
N MET A 75 -1.64 7.51 4.83
CA MET A 75 -0.29 7.88 5.28
C MET A 75 0.77 7.19 4.42
N ILE A 76 0.62 5.88 4.19
CA ILE A 76 1.53 5.10 3.35
C ILE A 76 1.51 5.64 1.92
N LEU A 77 0.34 5.94 1.36
CA LEU A 77 0.19 6.49 0.01
C LEU A 77 0.91 7.83 -0.12
N VAL A 78 0.73 8.74 0.84
CA VAL A 78 1.39 10.06 0.85
C VAL A 78 2.90 9.93 0.93
N VAL A 79 3.43 9.07 1.81
CA VAL A 79 4.89 8.85 1.94
C VAL A 79 5.47 8.31 0.63
N ASN A 80 4.81 7.33 0.02
CA ASN A 80 5.23 6.77 -1.27
C ASN A 80 5.17 7.82 -2.40
N MET A 81 4.12 8.64 -2.42
CA MET A 81 3.95 9.70 -3.39
C MET A 81 5.06 10.75 -3.25
N LEU A 82 5.32 11.24 -2.03
CA LEU A 82 6.41 12.19 -1.74
C LEU A 82 7.77 11.63 -2.14
N PHE A 83 8.06 10.37 -1.79
CA PHE A 83 9.31 9.72 -2.17
C PHE A 83 9.45 9.62 -3.70
N SER A 84 8.38 9.26 -4.39
CA SER A 84 8.38 9.14 -5.85
C SER A 84 8.59 10.50 -6.56
N PHE A 85 7.95 11.56 -6.06
CA PHE A 85 8.14 12.92 -6.58
C PHE A 85 9.54 13.47 -6.30
N ALA A 86 10.06 13.28 -5.09
CA ALA A 86 11.38 13.78 -4.69
C ALA A 86 12.51 13.14 -5.52
N ASN A 87 12.40 11.83 -5.78
CA ASN A 87 13.43 11.09 -6.51
C ASN A 87 13.19 11.01 -8.03
N LYS A 88 12.05 11.51 -8.53
CA LYS A 88 11.59 11.30 -9.93
C LYS A 88 11.65 9.82 -10.37
N ALA A 89 11.64 8.90 -9.41
CA ALA A 89 11.97 7.49 -9.59
C ALA A 89 10.75 6.65 -10.00
N LEU A 90 9.85 7.22 -10.81
CA LEU A 90 8.59 6.59 -11.20
C LEU A 90 8.80 5.34 -12.07
N LEU A 91 9.95 5.24 -12.74
CA LEU A 91 10.26 4.16 -13.68
C LEU A 91 11.35 3.22 -13.16
N GLU A 92 12.00 3.54 -12.03
CA GLU A 92 13.00 2.65 -11.44
C GLU A 92 12.36 1.42 -10.76
N PRO A 93 12.97 0.23 -10.95
CA PRO A 93 12.54 -0.99 -10.28
C PRO A 93 12.89 -0.96 -8.78
N LEU A 94 11.92 -1.29 -7.92
CA LEU A 94 12.04 -1.24 -6.46
C LEU A 94 13.09 -2.21 -5.90
N HIS A 95 13.46 -3.23 -6.68
CA HIS A 95 14.41 -4.28 -6.29
C HIS A 95 15.66 -4.31 -7.18
N GLY A 96 15.92 -3.22 -7.92
CA GLY A 96 17.23 -3.04 -8.55
C GLY A 96 18.28 -2.91 -7.46
N ARG A 97 19.28 -3.79 -7.46
CA ARG A 97 20.42 -3.74 -6.54
C ARG A 97 21.01 -2.33 -6.55
N TRP A 98 20.72 -1.53 -5.51
CA TRP A 98 21.31 -0.20 -5.35
C TRP A 98 22.76 -0.43 -4.93
N ASP A 99 23.62 -0.76 -5.90
CA ASP A 99 25.06 -0.91 -5.69
C ASP A 99 25.65 0.49 -5.48
N PRO A 100 26.01 0.89 -4.23
CA PRO A 100 26.59 2.21 -3.97
C PRO A 100 28.00 2.34 -4.56
N ARG A 101 28.51 1.27 -5.21
CA ARG A 101 29.84 1.16 -5.82
C ARG A 101 29.86 1.38 -7.33
N ALA A 102 28.73 1.66 -7.98
CA ALA A 102 28.72 2.08 -9.37
C ALA A 102 29.06 3.58 -9.49
N SER A 103 30.23 3.99 -9.00
CA SER A 103 30.83 5.26 -9.39
C SER A 103 31.36 5.08 -10.82
N VAL A 104 30.59 5.52 -11.82
CA VAL A 104 31.09 5.61 -13.20
C VAL A 104 32.15 6.71 -13.21
N TYR A 105 33.41 6.33 -13.09
CA TYR A 105 34.52 7.19 -13.48
C TYR A 105 34.60 7.16 -15.00
N VAL A 106 34.07 8.19 -15.66
CA VAL A 106 34.42 8.48 -17.06
C VAL A 106 35.86 8.98 -17.06
N GLY A 107 36.80 8.05 -17.08
CA GLY A 107 38.18 8.33 -17.43
C GLY A 107 38.25 8.54 -18.93
N ASN A 108 38.18 9.81 -19.36
CA ASN A 108 38.62 10.20 -20.70
C ASN A 108 40.11 9.86 -20.82
N HIS A 109 40.43 8.82 -21.57
CA HIS A 109 41.78 8.62 -22.11
C HIS A 109 41.74 9.02 -23.58
N ALA A 110 42.32 10.19 -23.83
CA ALA A 110 42.77 10.65 -25.15
C ALA A 110 43.95 9.80 -25.64
#